data_AF-A0A317HKP9-F1
#
_entry.id   AF-A0A317HKP9-F1
#
_cell.length_a   1.000
_cell.length_b   1.000
_cell.length_c   1.000
_cell.angle_alpha   90.00
_cell.angle_beta   90.00
_cell.angle_gamma   90.00
#
_symmetry.space_group_name_H-M   'P 1'
#
loop_
_entity.id
_entity.type
_entity.pdbx_description
1 polymer ?
#
loop_
_entity_poly.entity_id
_entity_poly.type
_entity_poly.pdbx_seq_one_letter_code
_entity_poly.pdbx_strand_id
1 'polypeptide(L)'
;MRDLIAGLIAIALLLVAASLATTLQLYRRRRQRARDAERALGRTIVAEIPAEDDLVIFSEDAHRFYYGEQSIDKDLINAVRVLINGSPIAAAVARHNADAFTQATRFEDRPDGIARDRWDVAIETIKGLVLVQCGAIRERVSQELARAVFEAVKRAIEK
;
A
#
# COMPACT_ATOMS: atom_id res chain seq x y z
N MET A 1 50.92 -11.47 13.79
CA MET A 1 49.62 -11.26 14.46
C MET A 1 48.70 -10.32 13.69
N ARG A 2 49.14 -9.11 13.29
CA ARG A 2 48.33 -8.16 12.51
C ARG A 2 47.72 -8.77 11.24
N ASP A 3 48.49 -9.51 10.46
CA ASP A 3 48.02 -10.05 9.18
C ASP A 3 47.05 -11.24 9.36
N LEU A 4 47.18 -12.00 10.46
CA LEU A 4 46.20 -13.02 10.87
C LEU A 4 44.89 -12.38 11.31
N ILE A 5 44.96 -11.29 12.09
CA ILE A 5 43.77 -10.54 12.52
C ILE A 5 43.09 -9.91 11.31
N ALA A 6 43.84 -9.33 10.38
CA ALA A 6 43.31 -8.78 9.13
C ALA A 6 42.64 -9.87 8.28
N GLY A 7 43.24 -11.05 8.16
CA GLY A 7 42.64 -12.20 7.47
C GLY A 7 41.32 -12.65 8.11
N LEU A 8 41.26 -12.73 9.45
CA LEU A 8 40.03 -13.08 10.17
C LEU A 8 38.93 -12.03 9.96
N ILE A 9 39.28 -10.74 10.01
CA ILE A 9 38.33 -9.65 9.75
C ILE A 9 37.80 -9.72 8.31
N ALA A 10 38.68 -9.96 7.33
CA ALA A 10 38.27 -10.09 5.93
C ALA A 10 37.28 -11.25 5.73
N ILE A 11 37.54 -12.41 6.35
CA ILE A 11 36.63 -13.55 6.32
C ILE A 11 35.29 -13.21 6.98
N ALA A 12 35.29 -12.55 8.14
CA ALA A 12 34.07 -12.13 8.82
C ALA A 12 33.22 -11.19 7.95
N LEU A 13 33.85 -10.20 7.30
CA LEU A 13 33.17 -9.28 6.38
C LEU A 13 32.58 -10.01 5.17
N LEU A 14 33.30 -10.99 4.60
CA LEU A 14 32.79 -11.82 3.50
C LEU A 14 31.57 -12.64 3.93
N LEU A 15 31.57 -13.20 5.14
CA LEU A 15 30.43 -13.95 5.67
C LEU A 15 29.21 -13.05 5.88
N VAL A 16 29.40 -11.82 6.38
CA VAL A 16 28.32 -10.83 6.53
C VAL A 16 27.77 -10.40 5.17
N ALA A 17 28.64 -10.16 4.18
CA ALA A 17 28.20 -9.83 2.83
C ALA A 17 27.40 -10.99 2.19
N ALA A 18 27.86 -12.23 2.38
CA ALA A 18 27.17 -13.42 1.88
C ALA A 18 25.80 -13.61 2.55
N SER A 19 25.68 -13.37 3.87
CA SER A 19 24.41 -13.48 4.57
C SER A 19 23.40 -12.43 4.09
N LEU A 20 23.83 -11.17 3.94
CA LEU A 20 23.01 -10.08 3.40
C LEU A 20 22.57 -10.35 1.95
N ALA A 21 23.47 -10.85 1.10
CA ALA A 21 23.13 -11.20 -0.27
C ALA A 21 22.06 -12.31 -0.32
N THR A 22 22.20 -13.31 0.55
CA THR A 22 21.26 -14.44 0.62
C THR A 22 19.88 -14.00 1.12
N THR A 23 19.82 -13.20 2.19
CA THR A 23 18.54 -12.69 2.72
C THR A 23 17.83 -11.81 1.70
N LEU A 24 18.55 -10.93 1.01
CA LEU A 24 18.02 -10.10 -0.06
C LEU A 24 17.49 -10.94 -1.24
N GLN A 25 18.23 -11.99 -1.63
CA GLN A 25 17.81 -12.86 -2.73
C GLN A 25 16.55 -13.67 -2.37
N LEU A 26 16.46 -14.15 -1.12
CA LEU A 26 15.27 -14.83 -0.61
C LEU A 26 14.07 -13.87 -0.59
N TYR A 27 14.25 -12.65 -0.09
CA TYR A 27 13.21 -11.61 -0.10
C TYR A 27 12.71 -11.32 -1.52
N ARG A 28 13.62 -11.08 -2.47
CA ARG A 28 13.27 -10.83 -3.88
C ARG A 28 12.50 -12.00 -4.50
N ARG A 29 12.92 -13.24 -4.26
CA ARG A 29 12.22 -14.44 -4.75
C ARG A 29 10.82 -14.57 -4.17
N ARG A 30 10.66 -14.35 -2.86
CA ARG A 30 9.34 -14.35 -2.21
C ARG A 30 8.44 -13.28 -2.82
N ARG A 31 8.97 -12.07 -3.05
CA ARG A 31 8.22 -10.98 -3.66
C ARG A 31 7.76 -11.28 -5.07
N GLN A 32 8.66 -11.86 -5.88
CA GLN A 32 8.30 -12.25 -7.24
C GLN A 32 7.20 -13.30 -7.24
N ARG A 33 7.27 -14.31 -6.36
CA ARG A 33 6.21 -15.32 -6.20
C ARG A 33 4.87 -14.72 -5.81
N ALA A 34 4.85 -13.74 -4.90
CA ALA A 34 3.60 -13.06 -4.51
C ALA A 34 2.96 -12.35 -5.72
N ARG A 35 3.76 -11.64 -6.52
CA ARG A 35 3.27 -11.02 -7.76
C ARG A 35 2.76 -12.04 -8.77
N ASP A 36 3.48 -13.13 -8.94
CA ASP A 36 3.13 -14.17 -9.90
C ASP A 36 1.88 -14.93 -9.45
N ALA A 37 1.66 -15.10 -8.14
CA ALA A 37 0.44 -15.66 -7.58
C ALA A 37 -0.78 -14.77 -7.88
N GLU A 38 -0.68 -13.46 -7.67
CA GLU A 38 -1.76 -12.53 -8.00
C GLU A 38 -2.08 -12.54 -9.51
N ARG A 39 -1.05 -12.58 -10.36
CA ARG A 39 -1.23 -12.70 -11.82
C ARG A 39 -1.85 -14.04 -12.22
N ALA A 40 -1.48 -15.13 -11.56
CA ALA A 40 -2.06 -16.45 -11.80
C ALA A 40 -3.54 -16.51 -11.41
N LEU A 41 -3.97 -15.69 -10.45
CA LEU A 41 -5.38 -15.48 -10.10
C LEU A 41 -6.13 -14.57 -11.08
N GLY A 42 -5.47 -14.10 -12.15
CA GLY A 42 -6.05 -13.17 -13.13
C GLY A 42 -6.20 -11.74 -12.61
N ARG A 43 -5.55 -11.40 -11.49
CA ARG A 43 -5.64 -10.08 -10.88
C ARG A 43 -4.57 -9.14 -11.44
N THR A 44 -4.95 -7.88 -11.58
CA THR A 44 -4.04 -6.80 -11.96
C THR A 44 -3.51 -6.15 -10.69
N ILE A 45 -2.18 -6.05 -10.58
CA ILE A 45 -1.54 -5.37 -9.45
C ILE A 45 -1.60 -3.87 -9.70
N VAL A 46 -2.24 -3.14 -8.79
CA VAL A 46 -2.37 -1.68 -8.85
C VAL A 46 -1.21 -1.02 -8.11
N ALA A 47 -0.92 -1.47 -6.88
CA ALA A 47 0.10 -0.88 -6.03
C ALA A 47 0.68 -1.88 -5.01
N GLU A 48 1.87 -1.58 -4.53
CA GLU A 48 2.50 -2.28 -3.42
C GLU A 48 2.66 -1.33 -2.25
N ILE A 49 1.90 -1.60 -1.20
CA ILE A 49 1.68 -0.69 -0.09
C ILE A 49 2.60 -1.10 1.06
N PRO A 50 3.36 -0.16 1.63
CA PRO A 50 4.16 -0.45 2.82
C PRO A 50 3.27 -0.73 4.04
N ALA A 51 3.47 -1.89 4.65
CA ALA A 51 3.00 -2.21 6.00
C ALA A 51 4.19 -2.26 6.96
N GLU A 52 3.94 -2.52 8.25
CA GLU A 52 4.96 -2.47 9.32
C GLU A 52 6.19 -3.34 9.01
N ASP A 53 5.98 -4.59 8.59
CA ASP A 53 7.06 -5.56 8.40
C ASP A 53 7.25 -6.04 6.94
N ASP A 54 6.29 -5.75 6.04
CA ASP A 54 6.37 -6.15 4.64
C ASP A 54 5.52 -5.24 3.73
N LEU A 55 5.51 -5.52 2.44
CA LEU A 55 4.67 -4.86 1.46
C LEU A 55 3.39 -5.66 1.21
N VAL A 56 2.23 -5.03 1.37
CA VAL A 56 0.93 -5.61 1.01
C VAL A 56 0.60 -5.27 -0.42
N ILE A 57 0.15 -6.23 -1.21
CA ILE A 57 -0.27 -5.98 -2.60
C ILE A 57 -1.71 -5.46 -2.59
N PHE A 58 -1.94 -4.34 -3.27
CA PHE A 58 -3.27 -3.91 -3.68
C PHE A 58 -3.48 -4.35 -5.12
N SER A 59 -4.43 -5.26 -5.34
CA SER A 59 -4.75 -5.83 -6.64
C SER A 59 -6.24 -5.71 -6.95
N GLU A 60 -6.61 -5.89 -8.21
CA GLU A 60 -7.99 -5.86 -8.65
C GLU A 60 -8.28 -6.98 -9.65
N ASP A 61 -9.52 -7.45 -9.66
CA ASP A 61 -10.11 -8.22 -10.76
C ASP A 61 -11.31 -7.47 -11.36
N ALA A 62 -12.15 -8.16 -12.14
CA ALA A 62 -13.33 -7.57 -12.76
C ALA A 62 -14.36 -7.03 -11.74
N HIS A 63 -14.48 -7.65 -10.56
CA HIS A 63 -15.56 -7.41 -9.61
C HIS A 63 -15.08 -6.91 -8.25
N ARG A 64 -13.80 -7.10 -7.90
CA ARG A 64 -13.28 -6.86 -6.55
C ARG A 64 -11.91 -6.19 -6.56
N PHE A 65 -11.65 -5.43 -5.51
CA PHE A 65 -10.31 -5.06 -5.08
C PHE A 65 -9.86 -5.98 -3.95
N TYR A 66 -8.56 -6.21 -3.84
CA TYR A 66 -7.93 -6.99 -2.80
C TYR A 66 -6.83 -6.18 -2.13
N TYR A 67 -6.84 -6.16 -0.80
CA TYR A 67 -5.85 -5.50 0.03
C TYR A 67 -5.46 -6.42 1.17
N GLY A 68 -4.36 -7.15 1.00
CA GLY A 68 -4.01 -8.25 1.91
C GLY A 68 -5.13 -9.30 1.92
N GLU A 69 -5.63 -9.62 3.12
CA GLU A 69 -6.75 -10.55 3.30
C GLU A 69 -8.13 -9.92 3.07
N GLN A 70 -8.20 -8.59 2.88
CA GLN A 70 -9.46 -7.88 2.69
C GLN A 70 -9.87 -7.89 1.22
N SER A 71 -11.12 -8.28 0.95
CA SER A 71 -11.74 -8.15 -0.36
C SER A 71 -12.82 -7.08 -0.33
N ILE A 72 -12.80 -6.17 -1.32
CA ILE A 72 -13.75 -5.07 -1.46
C ILE A 72 -14.52 -5.30 -2.75
N ASP A 73 -15.84 -5.45 -2.65
CA ASP A 73 -16.70 -5.60 -3.82
C ASP A 73 -16.91 -4.23 -4.49
N LYS A 74 -16.62 -4.13 -5.79
CA LYS A 74 -16.66 -2.87 -6.54
C LYS A 74 -18.07 -2.27 -6.57
N ASP A 75 -19.08 -3.13 -6.61
CA ASP A 75 -20.49 -2.72 -6.67
C ASP A 75 -21.00 -2.17 -5.33
N LEU A 76 -20.26 -2.41 -4.24
CA LEU A 76 -20.62 -1.93 -2.89
C LEU A 76 -19.87 -0.65 -2.50
N ILE A 77 -19.04 -0.10 -3.39
CA ILE A 77 -18.26 1.10 -3.11
C ILE A 77 -19.12 2.34 -3.31
N ASN A 78 -19.28 3.09 -2.23
CA ASN A 78 -20.03 4.34 -2.21
C ASN A 78 -19.13 5.54 -2.50
N ALA A 79 -17.92 5.54 -1.96
CA ALA A 79 -16.98 6.64 -2.15
C ALA A 79 -15.53 6.18 -1.97
N VAL A 80 -14.62 6.95 -2.54
CA VAL A 80 -13.19 6.85 -2.28
C VAL A 80 -12.63 8.23 -2.02
N ARG A 81 -11.75 8.36 -1.02
CA ARG A 81 -11.14 9.62 -0.60
C ARG A 81 -9.63 9.46 -0.43
N VAL A 82 -8.86 10.44 -0.91
CA VAL A 82 -7.43 10.56 -0.57
C VAL A 82 -7.30 11.40 0.68
N LEU A 83 -6.54 10.91 1.64
CA LEU A 83 -6.29 11.55 2.92
C LEU A 83 -4.83 11.98 3.03
N ILE A 84 -4.60 13.18 3.56
CA ILE A 84 -3.30 13.63 4.08
C ILE A 84 -3.47 13.83 5.58
N ASN A 85 -2.69 13.11 6.39
CA ASN A 85 -2.77 13.17 7.86
C ASN A 85 -4.23 12.98 8.36
N GLY A 86 -4.96 12.05 7.76
CA GLY A 86 -6.37 11.80 8.07
C GLY A 86 -7.36 12.83 7.47
N SER A 87 -6.89 13.95 6.92
CA SER A 87 -7.75 14.97 6.32
C SER A 87 -8.02 14.68 4.84
N PRO A 88 -9.29 14.62 4.39
CA PRO A 88 -9.61 14.37 2.99
C PRO A 88 -9.24 15.56 2.11
N ILE A 89 -8.47 15.30 1.05
CA ILE A 89 -8.03 16.31 0.07
C ILE A 89 -8.66 16.12 -1.32
N ALA A 90 -9.14 14.92 -1.61
CA ALA A 90 -9.84 14.58 -2.84
C ALA A 90 -10.84 13.46 -2.57
N ALA A 91 -11.96 13.47 -3.29
CA ALA A 91 -13.00 12.45 -3.17
C ALA A 91 -13.63 12.16 -4.53
N ALA A 92 -14.03 10.91 -4.74
CA ALA A 92 -14.95 10.49 -5.78
C ALA A 92 -16.07 9.67 -5.14
N VAL A 93 -17.30 9.96 -5.52
CA VAL A 93 -18.50 9.34 -4.93
C VAL A 93 -19.31 8.71 -6.05
N ALA A 94 -19.90 7.56 -5.77
CA ALA A 94 -20.77 6.87 -6.71
C ALA A 94 -21.94 7.75 -7.09
N ARG A 95 -22.34 7.70 -8.37
CA ARG A 95 -23.40 8.56 -8.92
C ARG A 95 -24.71 8.44 -8.14
N HIS A 96 -25.02 7.25 -7.62
CA HIS A 96 -26.21 6.99 -6.83
C HIS A 96 -26.16 7.56 -5.39
N ASN A 97 -25.03 8.12 -4.97
CA ASN A 97 -24.80 8.66 -3.63
C ASN A 97 -24.19 10.07 -3.68
N ALA A 98 -24.49 10.85 -4.73
CA ALA A 98 -23.93 12.18 -4.94
C ALA A 98 -24.10 13.13 -3.73
N ASP A 99 -25.15 12.94 -2.91
CA ASP A 99 -25.39 13.73 -1.70
C ASP A 99 -24.36 13.48 -0.58
N ALA A 100 -23.69 12.32 -0.56
CA ALA A 100 -22.61 11.99 0.40
C ALA A 100 -21.29 12.75 0.14
N PHE A 101 -21.18 13.49 -0.96
CA PHE A 101 -20.06 14.41 -1.17
C PHE A 101 -19.96 15.46 -0.05
N THR A 102 -21.10 15.78 0.58
CA THR A 102 -21.24 16.82 1.60
C THR A 102 -20.81 16.36 3.01
N GLN A 103 -20.87 15.04 3.30
CA GLN A 103 -20.52 14.53 4.61
C GLN A 103 -19.05 14.06 4.60
N ALA A 104 -18.15 14.94 5.02
CA ALA A 104 -16.76 14.57 5.23
C ALA A 104 -16.68 13.54 6.36
N THR A 105 -16.38 12.29 6.03
CA THR A 105 -15.92 11.31 7.00
C THR A 105 -14.68 11.88 7.66
N ARG A 106 -14.82 12.36 8.91
CA ARG A 106 -13.69 12.84 9.71
C ARG A 106 -12.93 11.62 10.19
N PHE A 107 -11.67 11.51 9.80
CA PHE A 107 -10.76 10.55 10.40
C PHE A 107 -10.13 11.21 11.63
N GLU A 108 -9.94 10.42 12.68
CA GLU A 108 -9.19 10.86 13.84
C GLU A 108 -7.76 11.21 13.41
N ASP A 109 -7.37 12.44 13.70
CA ASP A 109 -6.02 12.94 13.49
C ASP A 109 -5.09 12.09 14.36
N ARG A 110 -4.28 11.23 13.74
CA ARG A 110 -3.33 10.39 14.46
C ARG A 110 -2.07 11.23 14.66
N PRO A 111 -1.68 11.55 15.91
CA PRO A 111 -0.53 12.40 16.18
C PRO A 111 0.77 11.59 16.02
N ASP A 112 1.01 11.10 14.81
CA ASP A 112 2.36 10.73 14.40
C ASP A 112 3.08 12.05 14.12
N GLY A 113 4.09 12.35 14.94
CA GLY A 113 4.70 13.67 15.06
C GLY A 113 4.96 14.40 13.74
N ILE A 114 4.97 15.74 13.83
CA ILE A 114 5.02 16.84 12.84
C ILE A 114 6.16 16.75 11.78
N ALA A 115 6.55 15.57 11.31
CA ALA A 115 7.74 15.38 10.49
C ALA A 115 7.44 14.89 9.07
N ARG A 116 6.30 14.23 8.80
CA ARG A 116 5.98 13.71 7.45
C ARG A 116 4.48 13.64 7.18
N ASP A 117 4.07 14.11 6.01
CA ASP A 117 2.71 13.92 5.51
C ASP A 117 2.45 12.44 5.22
N ARG A 118 1.47 11.89 5.93
CA ARG A 118 0.98 10.52 5.75
C ARG A 118 -0.14 10.53 4.72
N TRP A 119 0.05 9.78 3.66
CA TRP A 119 -0.95 9.63 2.60
C TRP A 119 -1.67 8.30 2.76
N ASP A 120 -3.00 8.34 2.77
CA ASP A 120 -3.85 7.15 2.80
C ASP A 120 -5.01 7.27 1.81
N VAL A 121 -5.65 6.15 1.52
CA VAL A 121 -6.90 6.13 0.75
C VAL A 121 -7.98 5.45 1.55
N ALA A 122 -9.07 6.17 1.78
CA ALA A 122 -10.28 5.66 2.40
C ALA A 122 -11.25 5.18 1.32
N ILE A 123 -11.64 3.91 1.37
CA ILE A 123 -12.65 3.32 0.51
C ILE A 123 -13.89 3.06 1.36
N GLU A 124 -14.93 3.84 1.14
CA GLU A 124 -16.20 3.73 1.82
C GLU A 124 -17.10 2.77 1.06
N THR A 125 -17.52 1.70 1.72
CA THR A 125 -18.47 0.71 1.20
C THR A 125 -19.75 0.74 2.00
N ILE A 126 -20.80 0.13 1.46
CA ILE A 126 -22.07 -0.09 2.21
C ILE A 126 -21.83 -0.85 3.53
N LYS A 127 -20.80 -1.71 3.58
CA LYS A 127 -20.49 -2.53 4.77
C LYS A 127 -19.57 -1.83 5.77
N GLY A 128 -19.02 -0.67 5.42
CA GLY A 128 -18.06 0.05 6.26
C GLY A 128 -16.88 0.60 5.47
N LEU A 129 -15.87 1.06 6.20
CA LEU A 129 -14.72 1.78 5.70
C LEU A 129 -13.49 0.89 5.65
N VAL A 130 -12.79 0.88 4.53
CA VAL A 130 -11.46 0.26 4.38
C VAL A 130 -10.42 1.35 4.21
N LEU A 131 -9.42 1.37 5.10
CA LEU A 131 -8.31 2.32 5.04
C LEU A 131 -7.06 1.66 4.46
N VAL A 132 -6.68 2.14 3.27
CA VAL A 132 -5.49 1.71 2.55
C VAL A 132 -4.31 2.61 2.96
N GLN A 133 -3.41 2.06 3.76
CA GLN A 133 -2.37 2.84 4.45
C GLN A 133 -1.13 3.03 3.57
N CYS A 134 -1.12 4.06 2.71
CA CYS A 134 0.00 4.26 1.78
C CYS A 134 1.27 4.79 2.49
N GLY A 135 1.14 5.19 3.76
CA GLY A 135 2.22 5.39 4.71
C GLY A 135 2.89 6.76 4.61
N ALA A 136 3.94 6.95 5.43
CA ALA A 136 4.69 8.21 5.57
C ALA A 136 6.17 8.09 5.15
N ILE A 137 6.50 7.11 4.30
CA ILE A 137 7.89 6.72 4.01
C ILE A 137 8.69 7.83 3.31
N ARG A 138 8.15 8.35 2.21
CA ARG A 138 8.66 9.51 1.45
C ARG A 138 7.47 10.14 0.77
N GLU A 139 7.29 11.44 0.93
CA GLU A 139 6.13 12.19 0.44
C GLU A 139 5.73 11.79 -0.99
N ARG A 140 6.68 11.83 -1.93
CA ARG A 140 6.39 11.50 -3.33
C ARG A 140 5.97 10.04 -3.56
N VAL A 141 6.55 9.08 -2.85
CA VAL A 141 6.21 7.66 -3.03
C VAL A 141 4.83 7.38 -2.42
N SER A 142 4.60 7.86 -1.21
CA SER A 142 3.32 7.73 -0.52
C SER A 142 2.18 8.37 -1.31
N GLN A 143 2.43 9.55 -1.89
CA GLN A 143 1.50 10.25 -2.77
C GLN A 143 1.22 9.47 -4.07
N GLU A 144 2.26 8.95 -4.74
CA GLU A 144 2.11 8.18 -5.97
C GLU A 144 1.32 6.88 -5.73
N LEU A 145 1.55 6.21 -4.61
CA LEU A 145 0.79 5.03 -4.19
C LEU A 145 -0.69 5.37 -3.91
N ALA A 146 -0.93 6.41 -3.11
CA ALA A 146 -2.29 6.86 -2.81
C ALA A 146 -3.03 7.28 -4.08
N ARG A 147 -2.35 7.97 -5.00
CA ARG A 147 -2.91 8.34 -6.30
C ARG A 147 -3.25 7.12 -7.15
N ALA A 148 -2.36 6.12 -7.22
CA ALA A 148 -2.60 4.90 -7.99
C ALA A 148 -3.83 4.14 -7.50
N VAL A 149 -3.95 3.96 -6.17
CA VAL A 149 -5.12 3.32 -5.55
C VAL A 149 -6.39 4.14 -5.80
N PHE A 150 -6.34 5.45 -5.53
CA PHE A 150 -7.49 6.34 -5.72
C PHE A 150 -8.01 6.31 -7.16
N GLU A 151 -7.13 6.44 -8.15
CA GLU A 151 -7.51 6.43 -9.56
C GLU A 151 -8.08 5.07 -10.00
N ALA A 152 -7.53 3.96 -9.49
CA ALA A 152 -8.07 2.64 -9.78
C ALA A 152 -9.50 2.48 -9.24
N VAL A 153 -9.73 2.88 -7.98
CA VAL A 153 -11.04 2.80 -7.34
C VAL A 153 -12.03 3.78 -7.96
N LYS A 154 -11.60 5.02 -8.23
CA LYS A 154 -12.42 6.04 -8.90
C LYS A 154 -12.94 5.54 -10.25
N ARG A 155 -12.08 4.93 -11.07
CA ARG A 155 -12.49 4.33 -12.36
C ARG A 155 -13.50 3.20 -12.22
N ALA A 156 -13.48 2.47 -11.11
CA ALA A 156 -14.47 1.43 -10.85
C ALA A 156 -15.83 2.02 -10.47
N ILE A 157 -15.84 3.14 -9.73
CA ILE A 157 -17.07 3.82 -9.29
C ILE A 157 -17.72 4.62 -10.42
N GLU A 158 -16.93 5.16 -11.36
CA GLU A 158 -17.41 6.00 -12.47
C GLU A 158 -17.91 5.19 -13.68
N LYS A 159 -17.67 3.88 -13.73
CA LYS A 159 -18.17 2.99 -14.79
C LYS A 159 -19.66 2.73 -14.64
#